data_AF-W9JWC8-F1
#
_entry.id   AF-W9JWC8-F1
#
_cell.length_a   1.000
_cell.length_b   1.000
_cell.length_c   1.000
_cell.angle_alpha   90.00
_cell.angle_beta   90.00
_cell.angle_gamma   90.00
#
_symmetry.space_group_name_H-M   'P 1'
#
loop_
_entity.id
_entity.type
_entity.pdbx_description
1 polymer ?
#
loop_
_entity_poly.entity_id
_entity_poly.type
_entity_poly.pdbx_seq_one_letter_code
_entity_poly.pdbx_strand_id
1 'polypeptide(L)'
;MLLYLATIIIHDLFRSGDDTKTVPNPDFSISSTSSYLDLSPLYGNNVQEQEAVRTMKGGMLKPDTFSEHRLPGFPPGIYALLITFNRFHNYVAGELERINGSGRFGPNPRLSREAAERKIDKDLFNTARLVTCGLYVNITSQIRIPKDDPQFELYSRLRLGPGPARVLLPSFRQGRFLREHRQPGLR
;
A
#
# COMPACT_ATOMS: atom_id res chain seq x y z
N MET A 1 16.84 -0.07 11.15
CA MET A 1 15.46 -0.42 10.71
C MET A 1 14.74 0.76 10.08
N LEU A 2 14.65 1.93 10.73
CA LEU A 2 14.00 3.12 10.17
C LEU A 2 14.50 3.50 8.76
N LEU A 3 15.83 3.54 8.57
CA LEU A 3 16.43 3.91 7.27
C LEU A 3 16.07 2.94 6.14
N TYR A 4 15.94 1.64 6.43
CA TYR A 4 15.55 0.65 5.43
C TYR A 4 14.09 0.83 5.00
N LEU A 5 13.20 1.11 5.96
CA LEU A 5 11.80 1.41 5.68
C LEU A 5 11.65 2.73 4.90
N ALA A 6 12.44 3.76 5.25
CA ALA A 6 12.47 5.02 4.52
C ALA A 6 12.88 4.82 3.06
N THR A 7 13.88 3.97 2.79
CA THR A 7 14.24 3.58 1.42
C THR A 7 13.07 2.93 0.69
N ILE A 8 12.36 1.98 1.31
CA ILE A 8 11.17 1.36 0.70
C ILE A 8 10.11 2.42 0.35
N ILE A 9 9.82 3.35 1.26
CA ILE A 9 8.84 4.43 1.02
C ILE A 9 9.26 5.32 -0.16
N ILE A 10 10.54 5.67 -0.26
CA ILE A 10 11.06 6.47 -1.37
C ILE A 10 10.91 5.71 -2.70
N HIS A 11 11.24 4.41 -2.73
CA HIS A 11 11.11 3.59 -3.94
C HIS A 11 9.66 3.26 -4.31
N ASP A 12 8.73 3.39 -3.35
CA ASP A 12 7.29 3.26 -3.58
C ASP A 12 6.73 4.54 -4.23
N LEU A 13 7.04 5.71 -3.68
CA LEU A 13 6.47 6.99 -4.09
C LEU A 13 7.19 7.65 -5.28
N PHE A 14 8.48 7.38 -5.47
CA PHE A 14 9.30 8.05 -6.47
C PHE A 14 9.89 7.06 -7.48
N ARG A 15 9.42 7.18 -8.72
CA ARG A 15 9.93 6.46 -9.89
C ARG A 15 9.81 7.38 -11.10
N SER A 16 10.93 7.89 -11.61
CA SER A 16 10.94 8.72 -12.83
C SER A 16 10.67 7.86 -14.06
N GLY A 17 9.93 8.38 -15.04
CA GLY A 17 9.47 7.63 -16.22
C GLY A 17 10.55 7.07 -17.17
N ASP A 18 11.84 7.30 -16.91
CA ASP A 18 12.98 6.72 -17.63
C ASP A 18 13.49 5.40 -17.03
N ASP A 19 12.77 4.81 -16.07
CA ASP A 19 13.29 3.67 -15.33
C ASP A 19 13.51 2.41 -16.20
N THR A 20 12.78 2.26 -17.30
CA THR A 20 12.88 1.11 -18.21
C THR A 20 13.84 1.32 -19.38
N LYS A 21 14.37 2.54 -19.60
CA LYS A 21 15.24 2.92 -20.74
C LYS A 21 14.73 2.49 -22.12
N THR A 22 13.42 2.27 -22.26
CA THR A 22 12.79 1.82 -23.51
C THR A 22 12.38 2.99 -24.40
N VAL A 23 12.23 4.18 -23.83
CA VAL A 23 11.78 5.39 -24.53
C VAL A 23 13.00 6.27 -24.84
N PRO A 24 13.31 6.55 -26.13
CA PRO A 24 14.31 7.56 -26.47
C PRO A 24 13.78 8.96 -26.09
N ASN A 25 14.56 9.71 -25.30
CA ASN A 25 14.21 11.01 -24.69
C ASN A 25 13.01 10.97 -23.73
N PRO A 26 13.18 10.35 -22.55
CA PRO A 26 12.13 10.24 -21.55
C PRO A 26 11.91 11.57 -20.83
N ASP A 27 10.64 11.86 -20.52
CA ASP A 27 10.26 13.02 -19.73
C ASP A 27 10.40 12.72 -18.23
N PHE A 28 11.42 13.31 -17.60
CA PHE A 28 11.71 13.13 -16.18
C PHE A 28 10.71 13.83 -15.24
N SER A 29 9.80 14.66 -15.77
CA SER A 29 8.74 15.28 -14.99
C SER A 29 7.58 14.32 -14.69
N ILE A 30 7.53 13.17 -15.36
CA ILE A 30 6.47 12.18 -15.23
C ILE A 30 6.92 11.05 -14.30
N SER A 31 6.04 10.68 -13.37
CA SER A 31 6.22 9.51 -12.49
C SER A 31 5.65 8.25 -13.14
N SER A 32 6.41 7.15 -13.14
CA SER A 32 5.95 5.82 -13.55
C SER A 32 5.45 4.96 -12.39
N THR A 33 5.41 5.50 -11.17
CA THR A 33 4.76 4.88 -10.00
C THR A 33 3.46 5.58 -9.63
N SER A 34 2.60 4.86 -8.90
CA SER A 34 1.43 5.44 -8.27
C SER A 34 1.85 6.43 -7.17
N SER A 35 1.06 7.50 -6.96
CA SER A 35 1.29 8.42 -5.84
C SER A 35 0.70 7.92 -4.51
N TYR A 36 0.34 6.63 -4.43
CA TYR A 36 -0.23 6.00 -3.24
C TYR A 36 0.82 5.16 -2.52
N LEU A 37 0.61 4.93 -1.22
CA LEU A 37 1.38 3.95 -0.44
C LEU A 37 0.81 2.55 -0.64
N ASP A 38 1.04 2.00 -1.83
CA ASP A 38 0.47 0.73 -2.27
C ASP A 38 1.48 -0.43 -2.29
N LEU A 39 2.66 -0.19 -1.70
CA LEU A 39 3.76 -1.14 -1.58
C LEU A 39 4.19 -1.70 -2.94
N SER A 40 4.26 -0.82 -3.94
CA SER A 40 4.69 -1.12 -5.30
C SER A 40 6.07 -1.78 -5.38
N PRO A 41 7.04 -1.58 -4.44
CA PRO A 41 8.29 -2.33 -4.51
C PRO A 41 8.12 -3.84 -4.33
N LEU A 42 7.06 -4.26 -3.63
CA LEU A 42 6.69 -5.66 -3.50
C LEU A 42 5.83 -6.13 -4.69
N TYR A 43 4.77 -5.39 -5.01
CA TYR A 43 3.71 -5.83 -5.93
C TYR A 43 3.89 -5.43 -7.38
N GLY A 44 4.81 -4.52 -7.70
CA GLY A 44 4.94 -3.94 -9.03
C GLY A 44 4.01 -2.75 -9.29
N ASN A 45 4.32 -2.00 -10.34
CA ASN A 45 3.62 -0.77 -10.73
C ASN A 45 2.64 -0.97 -11.90
N ASN A 46 2.76 -2.08 -12.62
CA ASN A 46 1.88 -2.43 -13.72
C ASN A 46 1.41 -3.89 -13.58
N VAL A 47 0.43 -4.26 -14.40
CA VAL A 47 -0.19 -5.60 -14.35
C VAL A 47 0.84 -6.69 -14.62
N GLN A 48 1.78 -6.45 -15.52
CA GLN A 48 2.81 -7.41 -15.91
C GLN A 48 3.79 -7.67 -14.77
N GLU A 49 4.31 -6.62 -14.12
CA GLU A 49 5.15 -6.70 -12.93
C GLU A 49 4.42 -7.43 -11.78
N GLN A 50 3.13 -7.12 -11.59
CA GLN A 50 2.31 -7.77 -10.56
C GLN A 50 2.08 -9.26 -10.82
N GLU A 51 1.79 -9.64 -12.06
CA GLU A 51 1.65 -11.04 -12.44
C GLU A 51 2.98 -11.80 -12.31
N ALA A 52 4.11 -11.13 -12.59
CA ALA A 52 5.44 -11.74 -12.47
C ALA A 52 5.77 -12.19 -11.04
N VAL A 53 5.26 -11.49 -10.01
CA VAL A 53 5.48 -11.86 -8.60
C VAL A 53 4.40 -12.79 -8.04
N ARG A 54 3.29 -13.01 -8.74
CA ARG A 54 2.17 -13.85 -8.28
C ARG A 54 2.37 -15.32 -8.65
N THR A 55 1.79 -16.20 -7.83
CA THR A 55 1.64 -17.63 -8.17
C THR A 55 0.39 -17.91 -8.99
N MET A 56 -0.53 -16.93 -9.07
CA MET A 56 -1.85 -17.03 -9.70
C MET A 56 -2.73 -18.14 -9.10
N LYS A 57 -2.43 -18.51 -7.85
CA LYS A 57 -3.17 -19.51 -7.07
C LYS A 57 -3.34 -19.03 -5.63
N GLY A 58 -4.57 -19.16 -5.09
CA GLY A 58 -4.87 -18.85 -3.69
C GLY A 58 -4.60 -17.39 -3.29
N GLY A 59 -4.48 -16.49 -4.27
CA GLY A 59 -4.10 -15.10 -4.06
C GLY A 59 -2.66 -14.89 -3.60
N MET A 60 -1.79 -15.89 -3.73
CA MET A 60 -0.44 -15.87 -3.15
C MET A 60 0.63 -15.26 -4.06
N LEU A 61 1.63 -14.65 -3.46
CA LEU A 61 2.90 -14.27 -4.07
C LEU A 61 3.88 -15.45 -4.10
N LYS A 62 4.79 -15.43 -5.08
CA LYS A 62 5.94 -16.34 -5.11
C LYS A 62 6.76 -16.15 -3.83
N PRO A 63 7.20 -17.22 -3.16
CA PRO A 63 7.97 -17.13 -1.93
C PRO A 63 9.20 -16.24 -2.09
N ASP A 64 9.44 -15.38 -1.10
CA ASP A 64 10.64 -14.54 -0.97
C ASP A 64 10.99 -13.73 -2.23
N THR A 65 9.97 -13.30 -2.96
CA THR A 65 10.08 -12.53 -4.22
C THR A 65 9.49 -11.13 -4.06
N PHE A 66 10.08 -10.14 -4.74
CA PHE A 66 9.58 -8.76 -4.84
C PHE A 66 9.82 -8.21 -6.24
N SER A 67 9.09 -7.16 -6.64
CA SER A 67 9.08 -6.65 -8.02
C SER A 67 10.15 -5.59 -8.31
N GLU A 68 10.64 -4.89 -7.30
CA GLU A 68 11.49 -3.71 -7.50
C GLU A 68 12.90 -4.06 -8.01
N HIS A 69 13.21 -3.63 -9.23
CA HIS A 69 14.48 -3.87 -9.91
C HIS A 69 15.55 -2.81 -9.60
N ARG A 70 15.19 -1.67 -8.99
CA ARG A 70 16.14 -0.60 -8.61
C ARG A 70 16.86 -0.85 -7.29
N LEU A 71 16.49 -1.89 -6.55
CA LEU A 71 17.07 -2.23 -5.26
C LEU A 71 18.42 -2.97 -5.27
N PRO A 72 18.86 -3.69 -6.32
CA PRO A 72 20.19 -4.31 -6.33
C PRO A 72 21.30 -3.30 -5.99
N GLY A 73 22.16 -3.67 -5.03
CA GLY A 73 23.22 -2.79 -4.52
C GLY A 73 22.87 -2.04 -3.23
N PHE A 74 21.61 -2.08 -2.80
CA PHE A 74 21.21 -1.56 -1.49
C PHE A 74 21.51 -2.54 -0.34
N PRO A 75 21.57 -2.04 0.92
CA PRO A 75 21.81 -2.87 2.10
C PRO A 75 20.80 -4.03 2.26
N PRO A 76 21.25 -5.19 2.80
CA PRO A 76 20.43 -6.40 2.85
C PRO A 76 19.14 -6.27 3.67
N GLY A 77 19.10 -5.32 4.61
CA GLY A 77 17.93 -5.06 5.45
C GLY A 77 16.67 -4.64 4.69
N ILE A 78 16.82 -4.04 3.50
CA ILE A 78 15.68 -3.65 2.66
C ILE A 78 15.01 -4.89 2.06
N TYR A 79 15.80 -5.83 1.53
CA TYR A 79 15.25 -7.09 0.99
C TYR A 79 14.60 -7.91 2.10
N ALA A 80 15.21 -7.97 3.29
CA ALA A 80 14.63 -8.69 4.43
C ALA A 80 13.25 -8.14 4.82
N LEU A 81 13.04 -6.82 4.78
CA LEU A 81 11.74 -6.20 5.02
C LEU A 81 10.72 -6.54 3.92
N LEU A 82 11.12 -6.47 2.65
CA LEU A 82 10.24 -6.82 1.54
C LEU A 82 9.82 -8.30 1.58
N ILE A 83 10.77 -9.19 1.90
CA ILE A 83 10.49 -10.62 2.12
C ILE A 83 9.53 -10.82 3.29
N THR A 84 9.68 -10.03 4.36
CA THR A 84 8.75 -10.09 5.50
C THR A 84 7.33 -9.69 5.08
N PHE A 85 7.17 -8.63 4.29
CA PHE A 85 5.86 -8.26 3.74
C PHE A 85 5.30 -9.31 2.76
N ASN A 86 6.15 -9.94 1.94
CA ASN A 86 5.76 -11.06 1.08
C ASN A 86 5.16 -12.21 1.90
N ARG A 87 5.88 -12.65 2.94
CA ARG A 87 5.43 -13.73 3.83
C ARG A 87 4.16 -13.35 4.58
N PHE A 88 4.06 -12.10 5.03
CA PHE A 88 2.85 -11.59 5.67
C PHE A 88 1.64 -11.59 4.70
N HIS A 89 1.82 -11.17 3.46
CA HIS A 89 0.77 -11.25 2.44
C HIS A 89 0.28 -12.69 2.25
N ASN A 90 1.19 -13.64 2.10
CA ASN A 90 0.84 -15.05 1.91
C ASN A 90 0.14 -15.64 3.15
N TYR A 91 0.57 -15.26 4.35
CA TYR A 91 -0.13 -15.61 5.59
C TYR A 91 -1.57 -15.07 5.61
N VAL A 92 -1.75 -13.78 5.28
CA VAL A 92 -3.08 -13.15 5.24
C VAL A 92 -3.96 -13.80 4.17
N ALA A 93 -3.45 -14.07 2.97
CA ALA A 93 -4.20 -14.73 1.90
C ALA A 93 -4.70 -16.11 2.36
N GLY A 94 -3.84 -16.91 3.00
CA GLY A 94 -4.21 -18.20 3.56
C GLY A 94 -5.26 -18.10 4.67
N GLU A 95 -5.15 -17.12 5.57
CA GLU A 95 -6.15 -16.92 6.62
C GLU A 95 -7.50 -16.42 6.08
N LEU A 96 -7.49 -15.56 5.05
CA LEU A 96 -8.71 -15.12 4.37
C LEU A 96 -9.45 -16.29 3.71
N GLU A 97 -8.71 -17.18 3.05
CA GLU A 97 -9.25 -18.40 2.45
C GLU A 97 -9.75 -19.38 3.52
N ARG A 98 -9.00 -19.56 4.62
CA ARG A 98 -9.36 -20.47 5.72
C ARG A 98 -10.63 -20.04 6.46
N ILE A 99 -10.76 -18.74 6.76
CA ILE A 99 -11.92 -18.22 7.49
C ILE A 99 -13.14 -18.13 6.57
N ASN A 100 -12.96 -17.61 5.35
CA ASN A 100 -13.99 -17.43 4.32
C ASN A 100 -15.37 -16.98 4.87
N GLY A 101 -15.38 -16.01 5.79
CA GLY A 101 -16.55 -15.75 6.64
C GLY A 101 -17.84 -15.40 5.90
N SER A 102 -17.77 -14.72 4.75
CA SER A 102 -18.93 -14.36 3.92
C SER A 102 -19.19 -15.32 2.76
N GLY A 103 -18.45 -16.43 2.67
CA GLY A 103 -18.48 -17.33 1.51
C GLY A 103 -17.97 -16.71 0.21
N ARG A 104 -17.41 -15.49 0.27
CA ARG A 104 -16.95 -14.72 -0.90
C ARG A 104 -15.86 -15.43 -1.70
N PHE A 105 -15.03 -16.23 -1.02
CA PHE A 105 -13.92 -16.97 -1.63
C PHE A 105 -14.30 -18.42 -1.97
N GLY A 106 -15.60 -18.74 -2.00
CA GLY A 106 -16.11 -20.06 -2.36
C GLY A 106 -16.37 -20.25 -3.86
N PRO A 107 -16.53 -21.51 -4.31
CA PRO A 107 -16.85 -21.83 -5.71
C PRO A 107 -18.20 -21.22 -6.11
N ASN A 108 -18.21 -20.52 -7.24
CA ASN A 108 -19.42 -19.92 -7.79
C ASN A 108 -20.07 -20.88 -8.79
N PRO A 109 -21.31 -21.37 -8.55
CA PRO A 109 -21.97 -22.33 -9.42
C PRO A 109 -22.33 -21.78 -10.81
N ARG A 110 -22.21 -20.47 -11.03
CA ARG A 110 -22.49 -19.80 -12.32
C ARG A 110 -21.28 -19.70 -13.25
N LEU A 111 -20.09 -20.06 -12.79
CA LEU A 111 -18.85 -19.93 -13.55
C LEU A 111 -18.27 -21.32 -13.87
N SER A 112 -17.50 -21.42 -14.97
CA SER A 112 -16.65 -22.58 -15.17
C SER A 112 -15.67 -22.70 -14.00
N ARG A 113 -15.17 -23.90 -13.75
CA ARG A 113 -14.21 -24.16 -12.67
C ARG A 113 -13.01 -23.23 -12.76
N GLU A 114 -12.42 -23.09 -13.94
CA GLU A 114 -11.24 -22.27 -14.18
C GLU A 114 -11.53 -20.78 -14.00
N ALA A 115 -12.72 -20.33 -14.43
CA ALA A 115 -13.14 -18.94 -14.25
C ALA A 115 -13.42 -18.61 -12.78
N ALA A 116 -13.99 -19.55 -12.03
CA ALA A 116 -14.22 -19.42 -10.59
C ALA A 116 -12.87 -19.36 -9.84
N GLU A 117 -11.94 -20.26 -10.13
CA GLU A 117 -10.61 -20.28 -9.51
C GLU A 117 -9.83 -18.99 -9.78
N ARG A 118 -9.83 -18.48 -11.01
CA ARG A 118 -9.21 -17.18 -11.34
C ARG A 118 -9.83 -16.00 -10.60
N LYS A 119 -11.17 -16.01 -10.45
CA LYS A 119 -11.87 -14.96 -9.72
C LYS A 119 -11.51 -15.00 -8.24
N ILE A 120 -11.51 -16.19 -7.63
CA ILE A 120 -11.15 -16.40 -6.23
C ILE A 120 -9.71 -15.95 -5.98
N ASP A 121 -8.76 -16.37 -6.83
CA ASP A 121 -7.36 -15.94 -6.74
C ASP A 121 -7.22 -14.41 -6.78
N LYS A 122 -7.88 -13.76 -7.75
CA LYS A 122 -7.84 -12.30 -7.89
C LYS A 122 -8.49 -11.60 -6.68
N ASP A 123 -9.60 -12.10 -6.17
CA ASP A 123 -10.29 -11.53 -5.01
C ASP A 123 -9.46 -11.69 -3.73
N LEU A 124 -8.86 -12.87 -3.50
CA LEU A 124 -7.96 -13.14 -2.37
C LEU A 124 -6.73 -12.24 -2.44
N PHE A 125 -6.05 -12.20 -3.58
CA PHE A 125 -4.86 -11.38 -3.79
C PHE A 125 -5.13 -9.90 -3.47
N ASN A 126 -6.21 -9.33 -4.04
CA ASN A 126 -6.52 -7.92 -3.82
C ASN A 126 -6.89 -7.64 -2.36
N THR A 127 -7.60 -8.56 -1.71
CA THR A 127 -7.98 -8.38 -0.29
C THR A 127 -6.73 -8.48 0.61
N ALA A 128 -5.87 -9.47 0.39
CA ALA A 128 -4.61 -9.61 1.13
C ALA A 128 -3.65 -8.43 0.88
N ARG A 129 -3.61 -7.92 -0.35
CA ARG A 129 -2.88 -6.70 -0.71
C ARG A 129 -3.39 -5.50 0.08
N LEU A 130 -4.70 -5.27 0.12
CA LEU A 130 -5.28 -4.16 0.89
C LEU A 130 -4.93 -4.22 2.38
N VAL A 131 -5.00 -5.42 2.98
CA VAL A 131 -4.63 -5.61 4.40
C VAL A 131 -3.14 -5.32 4.63
N THR A 132 -2.28 -5.84 3.75
CA THR A 132 -0.83 -5.64 3.84
C THR A 132 -0.43 -4.18 3.63
N CYS A 133 -1.03 -3.50 2.64
CA CYS A 133 -0.84 -2.07 2.42
C CYS A 133 -1.38 -1.26 3.62
N GLY A 134 -2.51 -1.66 4.22
CA GLY A 134 -3.02 -1.04 5.44
C GLY A 134 -2.05 -1.13 6.62
N LEU A 135 -1.43 -2.30 6.81
CA LEU A 135 -0.35 -2.47 7.80
C LEU A 135 0.84 -1.55 7.49
N TYR A 136 1.29 -1.52 6.23
CA TYR A 136 2.42 -0.69 5.80
C TYR A 136 2.17 0.81 6.01
N VAL A 137 0.98 1.31 5.66
CA VAL A 137 0.58 2.70 5.89
C VAL A 137 0.54 3.01 7.39
N ASN A 138 0.02 2.09 8.21
CA ASN A 138 0.01 2.26 9.66
C ASN A 138 1.45 2.39 10.21
N ILE A 139 2.34 1.47 9.86
CA ILE A 139 3.76 1.53 10.27
C ILE A 139 4.40 2.85 9.84
N THR A 140 4.18 3.27 8.60
CA THR A 140 4.71 4.51 8.04
C THR A 140 4.19 5.74 8.80
N SER A 141 2.90 5.75 9.15
CA SER A 141 2.26 6.86 9.88
C SER A 141 2.79 7.00 11.32
N GLN A 142 3.28 5.92 11.90
CA GLN A 142 3.88 5.93 13.24
C GLN A 142 5.33 6.44 13.24
N ILE A 143 5.92 6.70 12.08
CA ILE A 143 7.22 7.39 11.98
C ILE A 143 7.00 8.85 12.41
N ARG A 144 7.12 9.09 13.71
CA ARG A 144 6.98 10.41 14.30
C ARG A 144 8.20 11.25 13.94
N ILE A 145 8.01 12.19 13.01
CA ILE A 145 8.90 13.33 12.87
C ILE A 145 8.74 14.17 14.14
N PRO A 146 9.81 14.47 14.89
CA PRO A 146 9.74 15.37 16.03
C PRO A 146 9.15 16.70 15.56
N LYS A 147 7.94 17.02 16.01
CA LYS A 147 7.30 18.31 15.69
C LYS A 147 7.92 19.46 16.49
N ASP A 148 8.70 19.12 17.50
CA ASP A 148 9.36 20.06 18.42
C ASP A 148 10.80 20.37 17.96
N ASP A 149 11.17 19.99 16.72
CA ASP A 149 12.46 20.35 16.12
C ASP A 149 12.42 21.83 15.67
N PRO A 150 13.29 22.70 16.21
CA PRO A 150 13.39 24.10 15.82
C PRO A 150 13.56 24.30 14.30
N GLN A 151 14.15 23.34 13.59
CA GLN A 151 14.33 23.42 12.14
C GLN A 151 12.99 23.26 11.39
N PHE A 152 12.06 22.43 11.87
CA PHE A 152 10.76 22.22 11.22
C PHE A 152 9.87 23.47 11.28
N GLU A 153 9.96 24.23 12.38
CA GLU A 153 9.28 25.52 12.54
C GLU A 153 9.87 26.59 11.61
N LEU A 154 11.18 26.55 11.36
CA LEU A 154 11.86 27.45 10.42
C LEU A 154 11.43 27.17 8.96
N TYR A 155 11.34 25.90 8.56
CA TYR A 155 10.93 25.50 7.21
C TYR A 155 9.46 25.80 6.89
N SER A 156 8.57 25.69 7.89
CA SER A 156 7.16 26.02 7.74
C SER A 156 6.91 27.53 7.67
N ARG A 157 7.75 28.34 8.33
CA ARG A 157 7.73 29.81 8.22
C ARG A 157 8.34 30.34 6.92
N LEU A 158 9.30 29.63 6.30
CA LEU A 158 9.93 30.05 5.04
C LEU A 158 9.01 29.92 3.80
N ARG A 159 8.00 29.05 3.84
CA ARG A 159 7.06 28.84 2.70
C ARG A 159 5.81 29.70 2.75
N LEU A 160 5.55 30.38 3.87
CA LEU A 160 4.42 31.28 4.02
C LEU A 160 4.97 32.69 4.17
N GLY A 161 5.00 33.42 3.05
CA GLY A 161 5.15 34.88 3.09
C GLY A 161 4.10 35.49 4.03
N PRO A 162 4.30 36.73 4.49
CA PRO A 162 3.51 37.33 5.57
C PRO A 162 2.08 37.57 5.10
N GLY A 163 1.21 36.60 5.38
CA GLY A 163 -0.22 36.65 5.12
C GLY A 163 -0.92 35.66 6.04
N PRO A 164 -2.15 35.95 6.49
CA PRO A 164 -2.82 35.12 7.48
C PRO A 164 -3.07 33.73 6.89
N ALA A 165 -2.33 32.75 7.41
CA ALA A 165 -2.44 31.35 7.03
C ALA A 165 -3.78 30.78 7.55
N ARG A 166 -4.83 30.88 6.74
CA ARG A 166 -6.06 30.12 6.96
C ARG A 166 -5.92 28.77 6.27
N VAL A 167 -5.10 27.89 6.84
CA VAL A 167 -5.11 26.47 6.44
C VAL A 167 -6.36 25.85 7.08
N LEU A 168 -7.38 25.63 6.26
CA LEU A 168 -8.57 24.88 6.66
C LEU A 168 -8.19 23.39 6.74
N LEU A 169 -7.50 22.98 7.79
CA LEU A 169 -7.36 21.57 8.12
C LEU A 169 -8.70 21.10 8.71
N PRO A 170 -9.35 20.06 8.16
CA PRO A 170 -10.49 19.45 8.83
C PRO A 170 -9.99 18.84 10.14
N SER A 171 -10.52 19.32 11.28
CA SER A 171 -10.19 18.71 12.56
C SER A 171 -10.86 17.34 12.63
N PHE A 172 -10.09 16.27 12.42
CA PHE A 172 -10.50 14.93 12.81
C PHE A 172 -10.39 14.85 14.34
N ARG A 173 -11.47 15.18 15.05
CA ARG A 173 -11.60 14.84 16.47
C ARG A 173 -12.01 13.38 16.58
N GLN A 174 -11.10 12.59 17.13
CA GLN A 174 -11.34 11.24 17.59
C GLN A 174 -12.28 11.27 18.81
N GLY A 175 -13.39 10.52 18.76
CA GLY A 175 -14.13 10.10 19.96
C GLY A 175 -15.37 10.92 20.34
N ARG A 176 -16.54 10.53 19.81
CA ARG A 176 -17.82 10.33 20.53
C ARG A 176 -18.94 10.09 19.51
N PHE A 177 -19.33 8.84 19.31
CA PHE A 177 -20.65 8.53 18.76
C PHE A 177 -21.20 7.29 19.45
N LEU A 178 -21.72 7.50 20.66
CA LEU A 178 -22.68 6.60 21.30
C LEU A 178 -23.97 7.39 21.54
N ARG A 179 -25.06 6.78 21.10
CA ARG A 179 -26.46 6.95 21.53
C ARG A 179 -27.18 8.25 21.14
N GLU A 180 -28.18 8.07 20.27
CA GLU A 180 -29.62 8.24 20.54
C GLU A 180 -30.35 8.87 19.34
N HIS A 181 -31.02 8.03 18.55
CA HIS A 181 -32.23 8.45 17.84
C HIS A 181 -33.35 7.50 18.26
N ARG A 182 -33.96 7.85 19.40
CA ARG A 182 -35.27 7.38 19.80
C ARG A 182 -36.27 8.16 18.93
N GLN A 183 -36.98 7.48 18.02
CA GLN A 183 -38.15 8.07 17.37
C GLN A 183 -39.27 8.21 18.40
N PRO A 184 -39.95 9.38 18.51
CA PRO A 184 -41.29 9.44 19.04
C PRO A 184 -42.29 9.42 17.87
N GLY A 185 -43.13 8.40 17.85
CA GLY A 185 -44.29 8.35 16.97
C GLY A 185 -45.51 9.12 17.52
N LEU A 186 -46.53 9.17 16.65
CA LEU A 186 -47.94 9.52 16.83
C LEU A 186 -48.22 11.03 17.02
N ARG A 187 -49.12 11.65 16.24
CA ARG A 187 -50.44 11.21 15.73
C ARG A 187 -50.74 11.79 14.36
#